data_AF-A0A1V1PLL9-F1
#
_entry.id   AF-A0A1V1PLL9-F1
#
_cell.length_a   1.000
_cell.length_b   1.000
_cell.length_c   1.000
_cell.angle_alpha   90.00
_cell.angle_beta   90.00
_cell.angle_gamma   90.00
#
_symmetry.space_group_name_H-M   'P 1'
#
loop_
_entity.id
_entity.type
_entity.pdbx_description
1 polymer ?
#
loop_
_entity_poly.entity_id
_entity_poly.type
_entity_poly.pdbx_seq_one_letter_code
_entity_poly.pdbx_strand_id
1 'polypeptide(L)' 'MSDLVIIARFSSRAEAIVAQSMLRAAGIDTLMPDFNVLMAEFDPSMMEHGWRLMAHADHAEEACAILADAEAPRRDS' A
#
# COMPACT_ATOMS: atom_id res chain seq x y z
N MET A 1 -13.52 -9.37 -12.40
CA MET A 1 -12.35 -8.54 -12.75
C MET A 1 -11.77 -8.10 -11.44
N SER A 2 -10.54 -8.53 -11.12
CA SER A 2 -9.94 -8.27 -9.82
C SER A 2 -9.30 -6.88 -9.85
N ASP A 3 -10.11 -5.85 -9.63
CA ASP A 3 -9.64 -4.48 -9.67
C ASP A 3 -8.74 -4.21 -8.45
N LEU A 4 -7.48 -3.92 -8.73
CA LEU A 4 -6.51 -3.47 -7.73
C LEU A 4 -6.62 -1.96 -7.58
N VAL A 5 -6.77 -1.49 -6.36
CA VAL A 5 -6.87 -0.07 -6.02
C VAL A 5 -5.73 0.34 -5.12
N ILE A 6 -5.26 1.58 -5.26
CA ILE A 6 -4.23 2.15 -4.40
C ILE A 6 -4.86 2.45 -3.04
N ILE A 7 -4.33 1.83 -1.98
CA ILE A 7 -4.79 2.03 -0.60
C ILE A 7 -3.86 2.96 0.19
N ALA A 8 -2.58 3.03 -0.17
CA ALA A 8 -1.61 3.89 0.49
C ALA A 8 -0.44 4.26 -0.41
N ARG A 9 0.21 5.38 -0.09
CA ARG A 9 1.44 5.86 -0.73
C ARG A 9 2.49 6.15 0.33
N PHE A 10 3.71 5.71 0.08
CA PHE A 10 4.82 5.84 1.02
C PHE A 10 5.99 6.54 0.35
N SER A 11 6.67 7.40 1.12
CA SER A 11 7.87 8.09 0.65
C SER A 11 9.09 7.16 0.62
N SER A 12 9.06 6.07 1.40
CA SER A 12 10.13 5.09 1.48
C SER A 12 9.66 3.65 1.24
N ARG A 13 10.56 2.83 0.67
CA ARG A 13 10.31 1.38 0.48
C ARG A 13 10.11 0.67 1.80
N ALA A 14 10.85 1.08 2.84
CA ALA A 14 10.82 0.45 4.15
C ALA A 14 9.43 0.58 4.79
N GLU A 15 8.83 1.78 4.76
CA GLU A 15 7.46 1.99 5.25
C GLU A 15 6.43 1.17 4.47
N ALA A 16 6.56 1.12 3.14
CA ALA A 16 5.67 0.32 2.30
C ALA A 16 5.75 -1.18 2.60
N ILE A 17 6.95 -1.71 2.86
CA ILE A 17 7.14 -3.12 3.27
C ILE A 17 6.52 -3.40 4.63
N VAL A 18 6.66 -2.47 5.59
CA VAL A 18 6.03 -2.60 6.91
C VAL A 18 4.51 -2.67 6.78
N ALA A 19 3.91 -1.71 6.06
CA ALA A 19 2.48 -1.69 5.79
C ALA A 19 1.99 -2.95 5.07
N GLN A 20 2.72 -3.39 4.04
CA GLN A 20 2.42 -4.65 3.34
C GLN A 20 2.47 -5.87 4.28
N SER A 21 3.44 -5.92 5.19
CA SER A 21 3.58 -7.03 6.14
C SER A 21 2.44 -7.05 7.15
N MET A 22 1.99 -5.87 7.60
CA MET A 22 0.83 -5.74 8.50
C MET A 22 -0.46 -6.22 7.83
N LEU A 23 -0.72 -5.78 6.60
CA LEU A 23 -1.91 -6.19 5.85
C LEU A 23 -1.88 -7.68 5.54
N ARG A 24 -0.71 -8.23 5.20
CA ARG A 24 -0.53 -9.68 5.03
C ARG A 24 -0.83 -10.45 6.31
N ALA A 25 -0.45 -9.94 7.48
CA ALA A 25 -0.75 -10.59 8.76
C ALA A 25 -2.26 -10.57 9.07
N ALA A 26 -3.00 -9.60 8.55
CA ALA A 26 -4.46 -9.55 8.59
C ALA A 26 -5.15 -10.41 7.51
N GLY A 27 -4.39 -11.11 6.66
CA GLY A 27 -4.92 -11.94 5.57
C GLY A 27 -5.27 -11.16 4.30
N ILE A 28 -4.85 -9.89 4.18
CA ILE A 28 -5.10 -9.06 3.02
C ILE A 28 -3.93 -9.17 2.04
N ASP A 29 -4.22 -9.70 0.86
CA ASP A 29 -3.28 -9.74 -0.25
C ASP A 29 -3.07 -8.33 -0.84
N THR A 30 -1.81 -7.94 -0.94
CA THR A 30 -1.41 -6.64 -1.47
C THR A 30 -0.32 -6.77 -2.51
N LEU A 31 -0.37 -5.87 -3.50
CA LEU A 31 0.64 -5.72 -4.53
C LEU A 31 1.40 -4.40 -4.31
N MET A 32 2.71 -4.50 -4.24
CA MET A 32 3.62 -3.35 -4.27
C MET A 32 4.39 -3.44 -5.59
N PRO A 33 4.06 -2.61 -6.59
CA PRO A 33 4.74 -2.65 -7.88
C PRO A 33 6.17 -2.16 -7.70
N ASP A 34 7.13 -2.99 -8.09
CA ASP A 34 8.55 -2.65 -8.02
C ASP A 34 8.91 -1.53 -9.01
N PHE A 35 9.88 -0.72 -8.63
CA PHE A 35 10.38 0.44 -9.38
C PHE A 35 10.68 0.12 -10.86
N ASN A 36 11.22 -1.07 -11.14
CA ASN A 36 11.59 -1.50 -12.49
C ASN A 36 10.40 -1.84 -13.40
N VAL A 37 9.24 -2.22 -12.84
CA VAL A 37 8.04 -2.55 -13.63
C VAL A 37 7.33 -1.24 -14.05
N LEU A 38 7.29 -0.26 -13.13
CA LEU A 38 6.71 1.05 -13.41
C LEU A 38 7.52 1.87 -14.43
N MET A 39 8.83 1.65 -14.52
CA MET A 39 9.72 2.24 -15.54
C MET A 39 9.48 1.70 -16.96
N ALA A 40 9.06 0.44 -17.07
CA ALA A 40 8.90 -0.22 -18.37
C ALA A 40 7.49 0.00 -18.98
N GLU A 41 6.47 0.16 -18.14
CA GLU A 41 5.06 0.19 -18.60
C GLU A 41 4.32 1.52 -18.32
N PHE A 42 4.86 2.42 -17.48
CA PHE A 42 4.17 3.66 -17.08
C PHE A 42 4.99 4.94 -17.25
N ASP A 43 4.27 6.06 -17.38
CA ASP A 43 4.80 7.41 -17.54
C ASP A 43 5.73 7.81 -16.37
N PRO A 44 6.89 8.45 -16.62
CA PRO A 44 7.82 8.91 -15.59
C PRO A 44 7.21 9.78 -14.49
N SER A 45 6.11 10.50 -14.79
CA SER A 45 5.35 11.28 -13.80
C SER A 45 4.70 10.42 -12.71
N MET A 46 4.42 9.13 -12.96
CA MET A 46 3.94 8.22 -11.93
C MET A 46 5.00 7.87 -10.87
N MET A 47 6.27 8.25 -11.11
CA MET A 47 7.40 7.99 -10.24
C MET A 47 7.64 9.14 -9.25
N GLU A 48 7.03 10.31 -9.46
CA GLU A 48 7.17 11.45 -8.56
C GLU A 48 6.45 11.24 -7.20
N HIS A 49 5.62 10.20 -7.08
CA HIS A 49 4.71 10.02 -5.94
C HIS A 49 5.05 8.85 -4.99
N GLY A 50 6.25 8.28 -5.07
CA GLY A 50 6.75 7.27 -4.11
C GLY A 50 6.20 5.86 -4.33
N TRP A 51 6.30 5.02 -3.28
CA TRP A 51 5.88 3.62 -3.29
C TRP A 51 4.38 3.50 -3.11
N ARG A 52 3.71 2.74 -3.99
CA ARG A 52 2.26 2.52 -3.94
C ARG A 52 1.97 1.15 -3.39
N LEU A 53 1.07 1.07 -2.41
CA LEU A 53 0.53 -0.19 -1.94
C LEU A 53 -0.88 -0.34 -2.48
N MET A 54 -1.14 -1.47 -3.13
CA MET A 54 -2.42 -1.76 -3.77
C MET A 54 -3.04 -3.00 -3.17
N ALA A 55 -4.36 -3.01 -3.02
CA ALA A 55 -5.13 -4.16 -2.57
C ALA A 55 -6.30 -4.41 -3.53
N HIS A 56 -6.92 -5.58 -3.44
CA HIS A 56 -8.19 -5.82 -4.12
C HIS A 56 -9.25 -4.84 -3.62
N ALA A 57 -10.09 -4.33 -4.53
CA ALA A 57 -11.19 -3.42 -4.20
C ALA A 57 -12.07 -3.94 -3.05
N ASP A 58 -12.30 -5.26 -3.00
CA ASP A 58 -13.09 -5.93 -1.97
C ASP A 58 -12.49 -5.82 -0.55
N HIS A 59 -11.17 -5.65 -0.44
CA HIS A 59 -10.45 -5.52 0.83
C HIS A 59 -9.91 -4.11 1.07
N ALA A 60 -10.22 -3.15 0.18
CA ALA A 60 -9.59 -1.83 0.21
C ALA A 60 -9.99 -1.03 1.46
N GLU A 61 -11.27 -1.10 1.85
CA GLU A 61 -11.79 -0.40 3.03
C GLU A 61 -11.17 -0.95 4.33
N GLU A 62 -11.12 -2.27 4.46
CA GLU A 62 -10.49 -2.95 5.61
C GLU A 62 -8.99 -2.64 5.69
N ALA A 63 -8.30 -2.67 4.55
CA ALA A 63 -6.88 -2.35 4.49
C ALA A 63 -6.60 -0.91 4.92
N CYS A 64 -7.39 0.05 4.44
CA CYS A 64 -7.31 1.45 4.85
C CYS A 64 -7.55 1.61 6.36
N ALA A 65 -8.52 0.88 6.93
CA ALA A 65 -8.81 0.93 8.36
C ALA A 65 -7.63 0.41 9.21
N ILE A 66 -7.02 -0.71 8.82
CA ILE A 66 -5.86 -1.28 9.51
C ILE A 66 -4.66 -0.32 9.47
N LEU A 67 -4.41 0.30 8.32
CA LEU A 67 -3.32 1.26 8.18
C LEU A 67 -3.58 2.53 9.00
N ALA A 68 -4.81 3.01 9.06
CA ALA A 68 -5.19 4.17 9.86
C ALA A 68 -5.05 3.90 11.38
N ASP A 69 -5.41 2.70 11.84
CA ASP A 69 -5.21 2.27 13.23
C ASP A 69 -3.71 2.18 13.59
N ALA A 70 -2.89 1.73 12.64
CA ALA A 70 -1.44 1.66 12.79
C ALA A 70 -0.76 3.04 12.84
N GLU A 71 -1.27 4.03 12.10
CA GLU A 71 -0.79 5.42 12.13
C GLU A 71 -1.31 6.21 13.34
N ALA A 72 -2.48 5.84 13.86
CA ALA A 72 -3.00 6.46 15.06
C ALA A 72 -1.96 6.25 16.18
N PRO A 73 -1.37 7.33 16.73
CA PRO A 73 -0.50 7.18 17.86
C PRO A 73 -1.32 6.47 18.92
N ARG A 74 -0.79 5.36 19.45
CA ARG A 74 -1.28 4.69 20.66
C ARG A 74 -1.32 5.72 21.79
N ARG A 75 -2.37 6.54 21.80
CA ARG A 75 -2.76 7.49 22.83
C ARG A 75 -3.71 6.74 23.75
N ASP A 76 -3.18 5.68 24.32
CA ASP A 76 -3.66 5.03 25.52
C ASP A 76 -2.43 4.76 26.36
N SER A 77 -2.33 5.11 27.63
CA SER A 77 -3.10 5.92 28.57
C SER A 77 -2.16 6.03 29.78
#